data_AF-A0A376U7Z6-F1
#
_entry.id   AF-A0A376U7Z6-F1
#
_cell.length_a   1.000
_cell.length_b   1.000
_cell.length_c   1.000
_cell.angle_alpha   90.00
_cell.angle_beta   90.00
_cell.angle_gamma   90.00
#
_symmetry.space_group_name_H-M   'P 1'
#
loop_
_entity.id
_entity.type
_entity.pdbx_description
1 polymer ?
#
loop_
_entity_poly.entity_id
_entity_poly.type
_entity_poly.pdbx_seq_one_letter_code
_entity_poly.pdbx_strand_id
1 'polypeptide(L)' 'MAKPLTLDHDDLTRRFPLEERIYRMRCVEAWSMVVPWIGFPLHKLLALAEPTSNASMSLSKQFMHRNKCQASRTALSAAG' A
#
# COMPACT_ATOMS: atom_id res chain seq x y z
N MET A 1 10.76 10.95 -10.79
CA MET A 1 10.72 11.43 -9.39
C MET A 1 11.98 12.25 -9.17
N ALA A 2 11.87 13.46 -8.64
CA ALA A 2 13.04 14.32 -8.38
C ALA A 2 13.66 14.07 -7.00
N LYS A 3 12.89 13.60 -6.00
CA LYS A 3 13.35 13.37 -4.63
C LYS A 3 12.89 12.01 -4.09
N PRO A 4 13.79 11.01 -3.96
CA PRO A 4 13.44 9.74 -3.33
C PRO A 4 13.16 9.97 -1.83
N LEU A 5 11.98 9.56 -1.38
CA LEU A 5 11.53 9.69 0.01
C LEU A 5 11.43 8.29 0.63
N THR A 6 12.17 8.05 1.71
CA THR A 6 12.04 6.85 2.54
C THR A 6 11.22 7.21 3.78
N LEU A 7 10.13 6.47 4.02
CA LEU A 7 9.26 6.63 5.18
C LEU A 7 9.41 5.41 6.08
N ASP A 8 9.51 5.65 7.39
CA ASP A 8 9.44 4.58 8.40
C ASP A 8 7.97 4.30 8.80
N HIS A 9 7.73 3.29 9.63
CA HIS A 9 6.39 2.91 10.05
C HIS A 9 5.69 4.01 10.86
N ASP A 10 6.40 4.65 11.79
CA ASP A 10 5.86 5.74 12.60
C ASP A 10 5.46 6.96 11.75
N ASP A 11 6.14 7.17 10.63
CA ASP A 11 5.88 8.32 9.74
C ASP A 11 4.53 8.24 9.04
N LEU A 12 4.01 7.03 8.81
CA LEU A 12 2.73 6.83 8.14
C LEU A 12 1.55 7.34 9.00
N THR A 13 1.69 7.32 10.33
CA THR A 13 0.62 7.71 11.25
C THR A 13 0.75 9.14 11.77
N ARG A 14 1.99 9.65 11.92
CA ARG A 14 2.25 10.95 12.54
C ARG A 14 2.38 12.11 11.56
N ARG A 15 2.79 11.82 10.33
CA ARG A 15 3.25 12.84 9.37
C ARG A 15 2.10 13.43 8.54
N PHE A 16 0.95 12.77 8.51
CA PHE A 16 -0.24 13.22 7.78
C PHE A 16 -1.47 13.21 8.70
N PRO A 17 -2.44 14.12 8.49
CA PRO A 17 -3.71 14.05 9.18
C PRO A 17 -4.46 12.79 8.74
N LEU A 18 -4.88 11.98 9.70
CA LEU A 18 -5.68 10.78 9.50
C LEU A 18 -7.14 11.17 9.27
N GLU A 19 -7.69 10.76 8.15
CA GLU A 19 -9.09 10.93 7.76
C GLU A 19 -9.76 9.55 7.76
N GLU A 20 -10.96 9.45 8.33
CA GLU A 20 -11.79 8.25 8.22
C GLU A 20 -12.66 8.33 6.97
N ARG A 21 -12.64 7.27 6.15
CA ARG A 21 -13.39 7.17 4.90
C ARG A 21 -14.06 5.81 4.79
N ILE A 22 -15.38 5.80 4.75
CA ILE A 22 -16.16 4.59 4.58
C ILE A 22 -16.26 4.28 3.09
N TYR A 23 -15.55 3.24 2.63
CA TYR A 23 -15.57 2.81 1.23
C TYR A 23 -16.05 1.37 1.08
N ARG A 24 -16.65 1.09 -0.09
CA ARG A 24 -17.09 -0.25 -0.47
C ARG A 24 -15.95 -0.97 -1.18
N MET A 25 -15.24 -1.83 -0.47
CA MET A 25 -14.25 -2.71 -1.07
C MET A 25 -15.00 -3.80 -1.85
N ARG A 26 -14.72 -3.93 -3.15
CA ARG A 26 -15.24 -5.01 -3.98
C ARG A 26 -14.09 -5.90 -4.42
N CYS A 27 -14.20 -7.19 -4.17
CA CYS A 27 -13.29 -8.16 -4.77
C CYS A 27 -13.83 -8.60 -6.13
N VAL A 28 -12.92 -9.05 -6.99
CA VAL A 28 -13.23 -9.62 -8.30
C VAL A 28 -14.05 -10.90 -8.22
N GLU A 29 -13.99 -11.64 -7.10
CA GLU A 29 -14.77 -12.86 -6.86
C GLU A 29 -16.22 -12.57 -6.43
N ALA A 30 -16.75 -11.39 -6.80
CA ALA A 30 -18.12 -10.95 -6.58
C ALA A 30 -18.57 -10.73 -5.12
N TRP A 31 -17.63 -10.57 -4.18
CA TRP A 31 -17.93 -10.15 -2.80
C TRP A 31 -17.67 -8.65 -2.58
N SER A 32 -18.41 -8.08 -1.64
CA SER A 32 -18.22 -6.68 -1.25
C SER A 32 -18.37 -6.49 0.26
N MET A 33 -17.60 -5.57 0.81
CA MET A 33 -17.65 -5.18 2.21
C MET A 33 -17.65 -3.65 2.33
N VAL A 34 -18.37 -3.13 3.32
CA VAL A 34 -18.29 -1.72 3.71
C VAL A 34 -17.25 -1.62 4.83
N VAL A 35 -16.13 -0.98 4.55
CA VAL A 35 -15.00 -0.87 5.49
C VAL A 35 -14.76 0.60 5.83
N PRO A 36 -14.74 0.98 7.13
CA PRO A 36 -14.30 2.30 7.57
C PRO A 36 -12.77 2.34 7.54
N TRP A 37 -12.21 2.87 6.45
CA TRP A 37 -10.77 3.03 6.29
C TRP A 37 -10.27 4.24 7.06
N ILE A 38 -9.12 4.12 7.72
CA ILE A 38 -8.44 5.23 8.39
C ILE A 38 -7.09 5.42 7.71
N GLY A 39 -6.81 6.62 7.22
CA GLY A 39 -5.55 6.88 6.53
C GLY A 39 -5.43 8.30 6.00
N PHE A 40 -4.51 8.51 5.08
CA PHE A 40 -4.31 9.78 4.40
C PHE A 40 -4.37 9.58 2.88
N PRO A 41 -4.74 10.60 2.12
CA PRO A 41 -4.86 10.47 0.67
C PRO A 41 -3.48 10.46 -0.01
N LEU A 42 -3.31 9.58 -1.02
CA LEU A 42 -2.04 9.36 -1.72
C LEU A 42 -1.43 10.63 -2.35
N HIS A 43 -2.26 11.59 -2.76
CA HIS A 43 -1.77 12.84 -3.35
C HIS A 43 -0.88 13.65 -2.40
N LYS A 44 -1.13 13.59 -1.07
CA LYS A 44 -0.29 14.29 -0.08
C LYS A 44 1.12 13.71 -0.03
N LEU A 45 1.25 12.40 -0.24
CA LEU A 45 2.55 11.73 -0.33
C LEU A 45 3.25 12.04 -1.66
N LEU A 46 2.51 12.03 -2.77
CA LEU A 46 3.06 12.37 -4.09
C LEU A 46 3.56 13.81 -4.17
N ALA A 47 2.90 14.76 -3.49
CA ALA A 47 3.36 16.15 -3.42
C ALA A 47 4.78 16.28 -2.82
N LEU A 48 5.15 15.41 -1.86
CA LEU A 48 6.49 15.40 -1.27
C LEU A 48 7.54 14.73 -2.16
N ALA A 49 7.11 13.82 -3.04
CA ALA A 49 7.98 13.05 -3.93
C ALA A 49 8.26 13.74 -5.27
N GLU A 50 7.61 14.88 -5.55
CA GLU A 50 7.76 15.70 -6.75
C GLU A 50 7.88 14.85 -8.04
N PRO A 51 6.75 14.25 -8.50
CA PRO A 51 6.76 13.45 -9.71
C PRO A 51 7.12 14.34 -10.91
N THR A 52 8.09 13.89 -11.70
CA THR A 52 8.46 14.50 -12.98
C THR A 52 7.31 14.35 -13.98
N SER A 53 7.14 15.30 -14.90
CA SER A 53 6.05 15.35 -15.89
C SER A 53 5.92 14.10 -16.79
N ASN A 54 6.96 13.27 -16.88
CA ASN A 54 6.94 11.97 -17.57
C ASN A 54 6.37 10.79 -16.73
N ALA A 55 6.00 11.01 -15.47
CA ALA A 55 5.49 9.95 -14.59
C ALA A 55 3.96 9.82 -14.72
N SER A 56 3.50 8.95 -15.63
CA SER A 56 2.07 8.67 -15.83
C SER A 56 1.52 7.59 -14.88
N MET A 57 2.37 6.68 -14.39
CA MET A 57 1.94 5.52 -13.61
C MET A 57 2.75 5.37 -12.33
N SER A 58 2.05 5.19 -11.20
CA SER A 58 2.67 4.82 -9.92
C SER A 58 2.65 3.30 -9.78
N LEU A 59 3.79 2.71 -9.43
CA LEU A 59 3.93 1.27 -9.20
C LEU A 59 4.04 1.03 -7.70
N SER A 60 3.07 0.34 -7.11
CA SER A 60 3.13 -0.12 -5.72
C SER A 60 3.75 -1.51 -5.66
N LYS A 61 4.83 -1.67 -4.89
CA LYS A 61 5.48 -2.98 -4.67
C LYS A 61 5.28 -3.41 -3.22
N GLN A 62 4.72 -4.60 -3.04
CA GLN A 62 4.57 -5.21 -1.72
C GLN A 62 5.95 -5.68 -1.22
N PHE A 63 6.29 -5.37 0.03
CA PHE A 63 7.41 -6.05 0.69
C PHE A 63 7.03 -7.50 0.98
N MET A 64 7.79 -8.45 0.41
CA MET A 64 7.55 -9.88 0.57
C MET A 64 8.61 -10.49 1.49
N HIS A 65 8.24 -10.73 2.75
CA HIS A 65 9.08 -11.47 3.69
C HIS A 65 8.76 -12.96 3.63
N ARG A 66 9.51 -13.68 2.79
CA ARG A 66 9.31 -15.11 2.44
C ARG A 66 9.09 -16.04 3.64
N ASN A 67 9.75 -15.75 4.76
CA ASN A 67 9.69 -16.59 5.96
C ASN A 67 8.52 -16.28 6.91
N LYS A 68 7.80 -15.17 6.73
CA LYS A 68 6.63 -14.83 7.57
C LYS A 68 5.30 -15.17 6.89
N CYS A 69 5.22 -15.14 5.56
CA CYS A 69 4.03 -15.58 4.83
C CYS A 69 3.87 -17.11 4.91
N GLN A 70 2.88 -17.59 5.66
CA GLN A 70 2.62 -19.03 5.81
C GLN A 70 2.21 -19.68 4.48
N ALA A 71 1.50 -18.94 3.62
CA ALA A 71 1.10 -19.40 2.29
C ALA A 71 2.28 -19.70 1.35
N SER A 72 3.41 -18.98 1.46
CA SER A 72 4.59 -19.26 0.64
C SER A 72 5.46 -20.42 1.16
N ARG A 73 5.24 -20.87 2.39
CA ARG A 73 5.98 -22.01 2.97
C ARG A 73 5.43 -23.35 2.45
N THR A 74 4.12 -23.47 2.29
CA THR A 74 3.46 -24.72 1.86
C THR A 74 3.81 -25.10 0.42
N ALA A 75 4.08 -24.12 -0.45
CA ALA A 75 4.52 -24.37 -1.82
C ALA A 75 5.91 -25.03 -1.91
N LEU A 76 6.76 -24.87 -0.89
CA LEU A 76 8.06 -25.56 -0.81
C LEU A 76 7.92 -26.98 -0.23
N SER A 77 6.92 -27.23 0.61
CA SER A 77 6.69 -28.54 1.24
C SER A 77 6.03 -29.56 0.31
N ALA A 78 5.36 -29.11 -0.76
CA ALA A 78 4.66 -29.97 -1.73
C ALA A 78 5.50 -30.31 -2.98
N ALA A 79 6.74 -29.84 -3.04
CA ALA A 79 7.69 -30.10 -4.14
C ALA A 79 8.81 -31.09 -3.73
N GLY A 80 8.62 -31.82 -2.62
CA GLY A 80 9.52 -32.85 -2.13
C GLY A 80 8.88 -34.22 -2.20
#